data_AF-A0A8B5WZ21-F1
#
_entry.id   AF-A0A8B5WZ21-F1
#
_cell.length_a   1.000
_cell.length_b   1.000
_cell.length_c   1.000
_cell.angle_alpha   90.00
_cell.angle_beta   90.00
_cell.angle_gamma   90.00
#
_symmetry.space_group_name_H-M   'P 1'
#
loop_
_entity.id
_entity.type
_entity.pdbx_description
1 polymer ?
#
loop_
_entity_poly.entity_id
_entity_poly.type
_entity_poly.pdbx_seq_one_letter_code
_entity_poly.pdbx_strand_id
1 'polypeptide(L)'
;MLLVLAGVVGFLLFTLIRIKKSDYYALANNMADRTRRSLEVLKPCPLCGELLRKGETVHTHVFNKGAKTKPDDTLVHMFGCKYCRPPNAKKARICPVCRKTVPDDGYIVARMFNREKRKHVHVLGCTECRKNSRRSSRKDYADS
;
A
#
# COMPACT_ATOMS: atom_id res chain seq x y z
N MET A 1 -51.51 -32.04 9.74
CA MET A 1 -50.21 -32.25 9.04
C MET A 1 -49.71 -31.01 8.31
N LEU A 2 -50.54 -30.30 7.53
CA LEU A 2 -50.14 -29.09 6.79
C LEU A 2 -49.54 -27.97 7.67
N LEU A 3 -50.12 -27.70 8.84
CA LEU A 3 -49.60 -26.68 9.77
C LEU A 3 -48.24 -27.05 10.38
N VAL A 4 -48.02 -28.34 10.66
CA VAL A 4 -46.74 -28.85 11.17
C VAL A 4 -45.67 -28.74 10.08
N LEU A 5 -46.02 -29.10 8.84
CA LEU A 5 -45.12 -28.93 7.68
C LEU A 5 -44.77 -27.45 7.45
N ALA A 6 -45.75 -26.54 7.52
CA ALA A 6 -45.49 -25.11 7.38
C ALA A 6 -44.59 -24.56 8.51
N GLY A 7 -44.77 -25.03 9.74
CA GLY A 7 -43.91 -24.69 10.87
C GLY A 7 -42.46 -25.17 10.69
N VAL A 8 -42.27 -26.41 10.23
CA VAL A 8 -40.94 -26.97 9.97
C VAL A 8 -40.25 -26.23 8.81
N VAL A 9 -40.96 -25.97 7.72
CA VAL A 9 -40.43 -25.21 6.57
C VAL A 9 -40.09 -23.77 6.97
N GLY A 10 -40.96 -23.10 7.73
CA GLY A 10 -40.71 -21.76 8.25
C GLY A 10 -39.49 -21.71 9.17
N PHE A 11 -39.33 -22.70 10.05
CA PHE A 11 -38.16 -22.82 10.92
C PHE A 11 -36.86 -23.07 10.15
N LEU A 12 -36.89 -23.91 9.11
CA LEU A 12 -35.75 -24.12 8.23
C LEU A 12 -35.38 -22.86 7.45
N LEU A 13 -36.36 -22.12 6.92
CA LEU A 13 -36.10 -20.86 6.24
C LEU A 13 -35.55 -19.80 7.20
N PHE A 14 -36.10 -19.73 8.43
CA PHE A 14 -35.63 -18.81 9.46
C PHE A 14 -34.19 -19.09 9.89
N THR A 15 -33.84 -20.37 10.11
CA THR A 15 -32.46 -20.76 10.45
C THR A 15 -31.49 -20.45 9.32
N LEU A 16 -31.88 -20.69 8.06
CA LEU A 16 -31.06 -20.35 6.89
C LEU A 16 -30.85 -18.83 6.71
N ILE A 17 -31.86 -18.00 7.01
CA ILE A 17 -31.75 -16.54 6.94
C ILE A 17 -30.85 -16.00 8.06
N ARG A 18 -30.94 -16.56 9.27
CA ARG A 18 -30.12 -16.15 10.43
C ARG A 18 -28.63 -16.43 10.24
N ILE A 19 -28.25 -17.46 9.49
CA ILE A 19 -26.85 -17.89 9.33
C ILE A 19 -26.10 -17.15 8.19
N LYS A 20 -26.81 -16.54 7.22
CA LYS A 20 -26.21 -16.25 5.90
C LYS A 20 -25.45 -14.93 5.69
N LYS A 21 -25.24 -14.07 6.70
CA LYS A 21 -24.47 -12.82 6.47
C LYS A 21 -23.02 -12.88 6.94
N SER A 22 -22.71 -13.34 8.15
CA SER A 22 -21.33 -13.32 8.66
C SER A 22 -20.37 -14.23 7.90
N ASP A 23 -20.84 -15.43 7.56
CA ASP A 23 -19.95 -16.50 7.09
C ASP A 23 -19.62 -16.35 5.60
N TYR A 24 -20.52 -15.74 4.83
CA TYR A 24 -20.30 -15.43 3.42
C TYR A 24 -19.16 -14.42 3.23
N TYR A 25 -19.13 -13.33 4.02
CA TYR A 25 -18.04 -12.35 3.93
C TYR A 25 -16.69 -12.93 4.38
N ALA A 26 -16.69 -13.74 5.43
CA ALA A 26 -15.46 -14.40 5.91
C ALA A 26 -14.90 -15.38 4.87
N LEU A 27 -15.76 -16.19 4.24
CA LEU A 27 -15.36 -17.12 3.17
C LEU A 27 -14.82 -16.37 1.95
N ALA A 28 -15.51 -15.31 1.51
CA ALA A 28 -15.07 -14.48 0.38
C ALA A 28 -13.70 -13.84 0.63
N ASN A 29 -13.45 -13.31 1.84
CA ASN A 29 -12.14 -12.75 2.20
C ASN A 29 -11.03 -13.81 2.22
N ASN A 30 -11.31 -15.00 2.75
CA ASN A 30 -10.34 -16.09 2.78
C ASN A 30 -9.97 -16.59 1.37
N MET A 31 -10.95 -16.64 0.45
CA MET A 31 -10.68 -16.94 -0.96
C MET A 31 -9.84 -15.85 -1.61
N ALA A 32 -10.18 -14.57 -1.40
CA ALA A 32 -9.39 -13.45 -1.92
C ALA A 32 -7.94 -13.46 -1.42
N ASP A 33 -7.71 -13.80 -0.15
CA ASP A 33 -6.37 -13.91 0.43
C ASP A 33 -5.60 -15.13 -0.09
N ARG A 34 -6.24 -16.28 -0.30
CA ARG A 34 -5.59 -17.45 -0.94
C ARG A 34 -5.21 -17.15 -2.39
N THR A 35 -6.11 -16.56 -3.16
CA THR A 35 -5.85 -16.16 -4.55
C THR A 35 -4.71 -15.14 -4.62
N ARG A 36 -4.65 -14.16 -3.71
CA ARG A 36 -3.50 -13.23 -3.61
C ARG A 36 -2.18 -13.92 -3.27
N ARG A 37 -2.20 -15.03 -2.53
CA ARG A 37 -1.00 -15.81 -2.17
C ARG A 37 -0.58 -16.79 -3.26
N SER A 38 -1.54 -17.31 -4.04
CA SER A 38 -1.31 -18.32 -5.08
C SER A 38 -0.97 -17.72 -6.44
N LEU A 39 -1.43 -16.51 -6.74
CA LEU A 39 -1.01 -15.80 -7.94
C LEU A 39 0.46 -15.41 -7.78
N GLU A 40 1.27 -15.66 -8.82
CA GLU A 40 2.53 -14.94 -9.01
C GLU A 40 2.19 -13.46 -9.26
N VAL A 41 1.84 -12.75 -8.18
CA VAL A 41 1.41 -11.35 -8.26
C VAL A 41 2.62 -10.53 -8.65
N LEU A 42 2.71 -10.26 -9.95
CA LEU A 42 3.60 -9.25 -10.49
C LEU A 42 3.21 -7.91 -9.86
N LYS A 43 4.11 -7.33 -9.05
CA LYS A 43 3.87 -6.05 -8.38
C LYS A 43 4.53 -4.94 -9.18
N PRO A 44 3.82 -3.88 -9.59
CA PRO A 44 4.43 -2.78 -10.32
C PRO A 44 5.40 -2.02 -9.41
N CYS A 45 6.54 -1.61 -9.97
CA CYS A 45 7.47 -0.70 -9.32
C CYS A 45 6.78 0.67 -9.14
N PRO A 46 6.75 1.24 -7.93
CA PRO A 46 6.09 2.53 -7.68
C PRO A 46 6.76 3.72 -8.36
N LEU A 47 7.95 3.53 -8.96
CA LEU A 47 8.74 4.57 -9.61
C LEU A 47 8.67 4.50 -11.14
N CYS A 48 8.82 3.31 -11.73
CA CYS A 48 8.85 3.16 -13.19
C CYS A 48 7.69 2.32 -13.75
N GLY A 49 6.82 1.77 -12.90
CA GLY A 49 5.70 0.92 -13.30
C GLY A 49 6.07 -0.50 -13.71
N GLU A 50 7.36 -0.85 -13.77
CA GLU A 50 7.81 -2.18 -14.21
C GLU A 50 7.29 -3.29 -13.29
N LEU A 51 6.82 -4.39 -13.88
CA LEU A 51 6.25 -5.52 -13.17
C LEU A 51 7.36 -6.36 -12.51
N LEU A 52 7.41 -6.35 -11.18
CA LEU A 52 8.40 -7.07 -10.39
C LEU A 52 7.93 -8.50 -10.11
N ARG A 53 8.82 -9.46 -10.40
CA ARG A 53 8.59 -10.88 -10.09
C ARG A 53 8.76 -11.17 -8.59
N LYS A 54 8.31 -12.34 -8.16
CA LYS A 54 8.51 -12.80 -6.78
C LYS A 54 10.02 -12.82 -6.45
N GLY A 55 10.42 -12.09 -5.41
CA GLY A 55 11.83 -11.92 -5.02
C GLY A 55 12.47 -10.64 -5.56
N GLU A 56 11.92 -10.03 -6.60
CA GLU A 56 12.35 -8.71 -7.07
C GLU A 56 11.71 -7.62 -6.21
N THR A 57 12.55 -6.75 -5.65
CA THR A 57 12.10 -5.69 -4.75
C THR A 57 12.65 -4.34 -5.16
N VAL A 58 12.06 -3.30 -4.58
CA VAL A 58 12.57 -1.93 -4.69
C VAL A 58 13.72 -1.79 -3.69
N HIS A 59 14.83 -1.24 -4.15
CA HIS A 59 15.97 -0.90 -3.30
C HIS A 59 15.57 0.24 -2.35
N THR A 60 15.61 -0.03 -1.04
CA THR A 60 15.21 0.90 0.01
C THR A 60 16.22 0.93 1.14
N HIS A 61 16.50 2.11 1.69
CA HIS A 61 17.23 2.29 2.95
C HIS A 61 16.25 2.65 4.07
N VAL A 62 16.27 1.88 5.15
CA VAL A 62 15.38 2.05 6.30
C VAL A 62 16.18 2.60 7.47
N PHE A 63 15.78 3.74 8.01
CA PHE A 63 16.48 4.41 9.11
C PHE A 63 15.84 4.05 10.44
N ASN A 64 16.36 2.98 11.08
CA ASN A 64 15.84 2.47 12.35
C ASN A 64 16.30 3.27 13.59
N LYS A 65 17.14 4.30 13.44
CA LYS A 65 17.70 5.06 14.56
C LYS A 65 17.31 6.54 14.44
N GLY A 66 16.50 7.04 15.37
CA GLY A 66 16.49 8.46 15.72
C GLY A 66 15.31 9.34 15.26
N ALA A 67 14.17 8.79 14.82
CA ALA A 67 12.99 9.64 14.72
C ALA A 67 12.50 9.97 16.14
N LYS A 68 12.59 11.24 16.56
CA LYS A 68 11.90 11.80 17.76
C LYS A 68 10.36 11.77 17.61
N THR A 69 9.84 10.85 16.82
CA THR A 69 8.46 10.78 16.35
C THR A 69 8.06 9.33 16.56
N LYS A 70 7.06 9.10 17.41
CA LYS A 70 6.38 7.84 17.79
C LYS A 70 7.13 6.52 17.51
N PRO A 71 7.18 5.58 18.48
CA PRO A 71 8.02 4.36 18.42
C PRO A 71 7.83 3.44 17.18
N ASP A 72 6.79 3.62 16.38
CA ASP A 72 6.47 2.81 15.20
C ASP A 72 6.63 3.52 13.83
N ASP A 73 7.14 4.76 13.78
CA ASP A 73 7.35 5.51 12.53
C ASP A 73 8.81 5.48 12.09
N THR A 74 9.11 4.75 11.02
CA THR A 74 10.47 4.62 10.49
C THR A 74 10.60 5.34 9.15
N LEU A 75 11.60 6.20 9.01
CA LEU A 75 11.87 6.88 7.74
C LEU A 75 12.50 5.89 6.74
N VAL A 76 12.04 5.94 5.49
CA VAL A 76 12.52 5.09 4.40
C VAL A 76 12.88 5.94 3.19
N HIS A 77 14.06 5.70 2.62
CA HIS A 77 14.43 6.22 1.30
C HIS A 77 14.30 5.11 0.26
N MET A 78 13.52 5.32 -0.79
CA MET A 78 13.38 4.37 -1.91
C MET A 78 14.08 4.89 -3.15
N PHE A 79 14.91 4.05 -3.78
CA PHE A 79 15.75 4.47 -4.90
C PHE A 79 15.22 3.98 -6.26
N GLY A 80 14.61 2.80 -6.33
CA GLY A 80 14.22 2.17 -7.60
C GLY A 80 14.22 0.65 -7.51
N CYS A 81 13.63 -0.01 -8.50
CA CYS A 81 13.84 -1.45 -8.71
C CYS A 81 15.10 -1.69 -9.55
N LYS A 82 15.46 -2.96 -9.77
CA LYS A 82 16.60 -3.35 -10.61
C LYS A 82 16.55 -2.85 -12.06
N TYR A 83 15.36 -2.49 -12.57
CA TYR A 83 15.18 -2.04 -13.95
C TYR A 83 15.32 -0.52 -14.12
N CYS A 84 15.10 0.26 -13.06
CA CYS A 84 15.26 1.73 -13.07
C CYS A 84 16.42 2.22 -12.17
N ARG A 85 17.13 1.29 -11.53
CA ARG A 85 18.38 1.53 -10.80
C ARG A 85 19.46 0.55 -11.31
N PRO A 86 20.62 1.03 -11.80
CA PRO A 86 21.03 2.44 -11.92
C PRO A 86 20.16 3.25 -12.89
N PRO A 87 20.14 4.59 -12.76
CA PRO A 87 19.35 5.47 -13.63
C PRO A 87 19.70 5.21 -15.09
N ASN A 88 18.68 5.10 -15.92
CA ASN A 88 18.83 4.86 -17.35
C ASN A 88 17.74 5.59 -18.13
N ALA A 89 18.01 5.87 -19.42
CA ALA A 89 17.05 6.55 -20.29
C ALA A 89 15.81 5.71 -20.64
N LYS A 90 15.85 4.38 -20.46
CA LYS A 90 14.76 3.47 -20.85
C LYS A 90 13.61 3.45 -19.84
N LYS A 91 13.91 3.60 -18.55
CA LYS A 91 12.95 3.49 -17.44
C LYS A 91 13.10 4.69 -16.51
N ALA A 92 12.42 5.77 -16.87
CA ALA A 92 12.35 6.97 -16.04
C ALA A 92 11.73 6.64 -14.66
N ARG A 93 12.32 7.22 -13.61
CA ARG A 93 11.77 7.15 -12.26
C ARG A 93 10.84 8.34 -12.07
N ILE A 94 9.55 8.09 -11.93
CA ILE A 94 8.52 9.12 -11.75
C ILE A 94 8.10 9.15 -10.28
N CYS A 95 8.05 10.35 -9.70
CA CYS A 95 7.57 10.52 -8.34
C CYS A 95 6.04 10.30 -8.30
N PRO A 96 5.51 9.40 -7.46
CA PRO A 96 4.06 9.17 -7.39
C PRO A 96 3.27 10.35 -6.80
N VAL A 97 3.95 11.29 -6.12
CA VAL A 97 3.30 12.47 -5.50
C VAL A 97 3.22 13.64 -6.47
N CYS A 98 4.36 14.10 -7.00
CA CYS A 98 4.39 15.27 -7.89
C CYS A 98 4.39 14.92 -9.39
N ARG A 99 4.43 13.64 -9.75
CA ARG A 99 4.46 13.11 -11.13
C ARG A 99 5.64 13.58 -11.98
N LYS A 100 6.64 14.23 -11.39
CA LYS A 100 7.88 14.65 -12.06
C LYS A 100 8.93 13.54 -12.02
N THR A 101 9.86 13.59 -12.97
CA THR A 101 11.04 12.73 -12.99
C THR A 101 11.90 12.97 -11.75
N VAL A 102 12.28 11.88 -11.10
CA VAL A 102 13.19 11.88 -9.95
C VAL A 102 14.63 11.97 -10.49
N PRO A 103 15.45 12.93 -10.00
CA PRO A 103 16.86 13.07 -10.39
C PRO A 103 17.66 11.78 -10.15
N ASP A 104 18.79 11.61 -10.85
CA ASP A 104 19.62 10.39 -10.84
C ASP A 104 20.16 10.00 -9.45
N ASP A 105 20.52 11.00 -8.66
CA ASP A 105 20.88 10.93 -7.24
C ASP A 105 19.67 11.01 -6.29
N GLY A 106 18.54 11.44 -6.82
CA GLY A 106 17.27 11.58 -6.12
C GLY A 106 16.64 10.26 -5.69
N TYR A 107 15.82 10.35 -4.66
CA TYR A 107 15.09 9.23 -4.07
C TYR A 107 13.70 9.67 -3.58
N ILE A 108 12.85 8.69 -3.31
CA ILE A 108 11.54 8.89 -2.68
C ILE A 108 11.71 8.79 -1.18
N VAL A 109 11.13 9.76 -0.47
CA VAL A 109 11.00 9.74 0.98
C VAL A 109 9.65 9.15 1.33
N ALA A 110 9.66 8.14 2.19
CA ALA A 110 8.48 7.50 2.72
C ALA A 110 8.60 7.29 4.22
N ARG A 111 7.46 7.01 4.86
CA ARG A 111 7.36 6.56 6.24
C ARG A 111 6.81 5.15 6.24
N MET A 112 7.43 4.29 7.04
CA MET A 112 7.00 2.93 7.25
C MET A 112 6.42 2.80 8.65
N PHE A 113 5.18 2.35 8.71
CA PHE A 113 4.44 2.10 9.93
C PHE A 113 4.25 0.59 10.11
N ASN A 114 4.36 0.12 11.34
CA ASN A 114 3.98 -1.24 11.69
C ASN A 114 2.55 -1.22 12.27
N ARG A 115 1.57 -1.78 11.56
CA ARG A 115 0.20 -1.95 12.07
C ARG A 115 -0.17 -3.42 12.01
N GLU A 116 -0.59 -3.99 13.14
CA GLU A 116 -1.19 -5.33 13.19
C GLU A 116 -0.38 -6.40 12.43
N LYS A 117 0.94 -6.45 12.67
CA LYS A 117 1.91 -7.37 12.04
C LYS A 117 2.16 -7.15 10.54
N ARG A 118 1.60 -6.11 9.92
CA ARG A 118 1.87 -5.70 8.53
C ARG A 118 2.63 -4.38 8.49
N LYS A 119 3.65 -4.32 7.64
CA LYS A 119 4.39 -3.09 7.35
C LYS A 119 3.64 -2.31 6.28
N HIS A 120 3.19 -1.12 6.63
CA HIS A 120 2.56 -0.18 5.70
C HIS A 120 3.54 0.91 5.35
N VAL A 121 3.61 1.28 4.08
CA VAL A 121 4.48 2.37 3.64
C VAL A 121 3.63 3.48 3.06
N HIS A 122 3.84 4.69 3.58
CA HIS A 122 3.21 5.91 3.10
C HIS A 122 4.26 6.80 2.44
N VAL A 123 4.05 7.13 1.17
CA VAL A 123 4.99 7.95 0.40
C VAL A 123 4.74 9.42 0.68
N LEU A 124 5.78 10.15 1.08
CA LEU A 124 5.69 11.59 1.37
C LEU A 124 6.04 12.46 0.16
N GLY A 125 6.91 11.99 -0.74
CA GLY A 125 7.36 12.73 -1.91
C GLY A 125 8.79 12.39 -2.32
N CYS A 126 9.29 12.99 -3.40
CA CYS A 126 10.70 12.89 -3.80
C CYS A 126 11.56 13.99 -3.15
N THR A 127 12.88 13.89 -3.34
CA THR A 127 13.86 14.91 -2.96
C THR A 127 13.53 16.31 -3.48
N GLU A 128 12.83 16.43 -4.61
CA GLU A 128 12.49 17.72 -5.22
C GLU A 128 11.18 18.32 -4.68
N CYS A 129 10.07 17.59 -4.70
CA CYS A 129 8.80 18.14 -4.24
C CYS A 129 8.75 18.37 -2.72
N ARG A 130 9.55 17.62 -1.95
CA ARG A 130 9.64 17.78 -0.50
C ARG A 130 10.49 18.98 -0.08
N LYS A 131 11.38 19.49 -0.95
CA LYS A 131 12.04 20.80 -0.76
C LYS A 131 11.02 21.93 -0.94
N ASN A 132 10.17 21.82 -1.95
CA ASN A 132 9.21 22.88 -2.30
C ASN A 132 8.02 22.98 -1.34
N SER A 133 7.57 21.88 -0.72
CA SER A 133 6.45 21.93 0.24
C SER A 133 6.75 22.78 1.49
N ARG A 134 8.01 22.87 1.92
CA ARG A 134 8.41 23.78 3.02
C ARG A 134 8.39 25.27 2.61
N ARG A 135 8.48 25.57 1.31
CA ARG A 135 8.37 26.93 0.78
C ARG A 135 6.92 27.37 0.63
N SER A 136 6.01 26.47 0.23
CA SER A 136 4.57 26.78 0.11
C SER A 136 3.97 27.16 1.47
N SER A 137 4.18 26.35 2.51
CA SER A 137 3.53 26.60 3.81
C SER A 137 3.99 27.87 4.54
N ARG A 138 5.09 28.50 4.10
CA ARG A 138 5.53 29.80 4.62
C ARG A 138 4.95 30.98 3.84
N LYS A 139 4.62 30.76 2.57
CA LYS A 139 4.06 31.81 1.71
C LYS A 139 2.58 32.03 2.03
N ASP A 140 1.86 30.94 2.28
CA ASP A 140 0.42 30.97 2.60
C ASP A 140 0.10 31.63 3.97
N TYR A 141 1.09 31.84 4.84
CA TYR A 141 0.92 32.53 6.15
C TYR A 141 1.42 33.98 6.13
N ALA A 142 2.14 34.40 5.09
CA ALA A 142 2.65 35.77 4.96
C ALA A 142 1.65 36.71 4.25
N ASP A 143 0.59 36.15 3.65
CA ASP A 143 -0.47 36.86 2.94
C ASP A 143 -1.83 36.79 3.70
N SER A 144 -1.81 36.54 5.02
CA SER A 144 -3.00 36.56 5.90
C SER A 144 -2.91 37.61 6.99
#